data_AF-A0ABD0PGP2-F1
#
_entry.id   AF-A0ABD0PGP2-F1
#
_cell.length_a   1.000
_cell.length_b   1.000
_cell.length_c   1.000
_cell.angle_alpha   90.00
_cell.angle_beta   90.00
_cell.angle_gamma   90.00
#
_symmetry.space_group_name_H-M   'P 1'
#
loop_
_entity.id
_entity.type
_entity.pdbx_description
1 polymer ?
#
loop_
_entity_poly.entity_id
_entity_poly.type
_entity_poly.pdbx_seq_one_letter_code
_entity_poly.pdbx_strand_id
1 'polypeptide(L)'
;DEHQQGLSDEDIRAEVDTFMFEGHDTTASGISWIFYNLACNPEHQNKCREEILQVLDGKDTVDWYCHYSDYSCDIVLDSQE
;
A
#
# COMPACT_ATOMS: atom_id res chain seq x y z
N ASP A 1 18.15 8.63 31.68
CA ASP A 1 18.84 8.62 30.38
C ASP A 1 19.13 10.05 29.98
N GLU A 2 20.20 10.58 30.56
CA GLU A 2 20.57 11.99 30.50
C GLU A 2 21.67 12.17 29.44
N HIS A 3 21.29 12.44 28.20
CA HIS A 3 22.02 13.28 27.24
C HIS A 3 21.08 13.55 26.06
N GLN A 4 20.40 14.71 26.05
CA GLN A 4 19.66 15.21 24.88
C GLN A 4 20.65 15.70 23.81
N GLN A 5 21.43 14.79 23.22
CA GLN A 5 22.07 15.04 21.93
C GLN A 5 21.03 14.77 20.85
N GLY A 6 20.64 15.84 20.14
CA GLY A 6 19.82 15.69 18.93
C GLY A 6 20.55 14.88 17.87
N LEU A 7 19.80 14.30 16.94
CA LEU A 7 20.36 13.59 15.79
C LEU A 7 21.27 14.53 15.00
N SER A 8 22.43 14.01 14.56
CA SER A 8 23.29 14.77 13.65
C SER A 8 22.67 14.85 12.25
N ASP A 9 23.11 15.80 11.42
CA ASP A 9 22.69 15.89 10.02
C ASP A 9 23.01 14.64 9.19
N GLU A 10 23.97 13.81 9.66
CA GLU A 10 24.33 12.53 9.05
C GLU A 10 23.37 11.44 9.47
N ASP A 11 23.02 11.35 10.76
CA ASP A 11 22.02 10.41 11.27
C ASP A 11 20.64 10.68 10.63
N ILE A 12 20.23 11.95 10.53
CA ILE A 12 18.96 12.32 9.88
C ILE A 12 18.95 11.89 8.41
N ARG A 13 20.07 12.05 7.69
CA ARG A 13 20.17 11.63 6.29
C ARG A 13 20.11 10.12 6.14
N ALA A 14 20.83 9.38 6.98
CA ALA A 14 20.83 7.92 6.97
C ALA A 14 19.43 7.33 7.23
N GLU A 15 18.69 7.90 8.18
CA GLU A 15 17.31 7.48 8.45
C GLU A 15 16.37 7.82 7.29
N VAL A 16 16.48 9.01 6.69
CA VAL A 16 15.69 9.37 5.50
C VAL A 16 15.97 8.41 4.34
N ASP A 17 17.22 8.07 4.07
CA ASP A 17 17.58 7.12 3.00
C ASP A 17 16.99 5.73 3.27
N THR A 18 17.03 5.27 4.53
CA THR A 18 16.44 3.99 4.95
C THR A 18 14.93 3.98 4.73
N PHE A 19 14.20 4.99 5.24
CA PHE A 19 12.75 5.08 5.10
C PHE A 19 12.31 5.16 3.63
N MET A 20 13.05 5.91 2.81
CA MET A 20 12.74 6.07 1.39
C MET A 20 13.00 4.78 0.60
N PHE A 21 14.05 4.02 0.96
CA PHE A 21 14.40 2.79 0.27
C PHE A 21 13.48 1.61 0.66
N GLU A 22 13.31 1.37 1.96
CA GLU A 22 12.59 0.20 2.46
C GLU A 22 11.11 0.24 2.09
N GLY A 23 10.46 1.41 2.17
CA GLY A 23 9.05 1.56 1.85
C GLY A 23 8.77 1.51 0.34
N HIS A 24 9.65 2.07 -0.48
CA HIS A 24 9.42 2.19 -1.92
C HIS A 24 9.58 0.85 -2.64
N ASP A 25 10.70 0.15 -2.47
CA ASP A 25 11.01 -1.03 -3.28
C ASP A 25 10.13 -2.22 -2.92
N THR A 26 9.79 -2.38 -1.64
CA THR A 26 8.87 -3.43 -1.17
C THR A 26 7.44 -3.19 -1.65
N THR A 27 6.92 -1.96 -1.51
CA THR A 27 5.56 -1.61 -1.94
C THR A 27 5.43 -1.65 -3.47
N ALA A 28 6.42 -1.12 -4.20
CA ALA A 28 6.41 -1.14 -5.66
C ALA A 28 6.41 -2.58 -6.20
N SER A 29 7.23 -3.46 -5.61
CA SER A 29 7.27 -4.88 -5.97
C SER A 29 5.94 -5.58 -5.64
N GLY A 30 5.38 -5.33 -4.46
CA GLY A 30 4.08 -5.87 -4.05
C GLY A 30 2.94 -5.45 -4.98
N ILE A 31 2.83 -4.16 -5.30
CA ILE A 31 1.82 -3.64 -6.24
C ILE A 31 2.01 -4.23 -7.64
N SER A 32 3.24 -4.36 -8.11
CA SER A 32 3.54 -4.96 -9.41
C SER A 32 3.04 -6.41 -9.48
N TRP A 33 3.23 -7.16 -8.40
CA TRP A 33 2.76 -8.56 -8.33
C TRP A 33 1.24 -8.66 -8.23
N ILE A 34 0.59 -7.77 -7.48
CA ILE A 34 -0.87 -7.68 -7.43
C ILE A 34 -1.44 -7.44 -8.83
N PHE A 35 -0.90 -6.46 -9.57
CA PHE A 35 -1.38 -6.19 -10.93
C PHE A 35 -1.11 -7.33 -11.90
N TYR A 36 0.03 -8.02 -11.77
CA TYR A 36 0.31 -9.23 -12.53
C TYR A 36 -0.75 -10.31 -12.28
N ASN A 37 -1.04 -10.62 -11.01
CA ASN A 37 -2.04 -11.64 -10.64
C ASN A 37 -3.44 -11.25 -11.10
N LEU A 38 -3.83 -9.98 -10.98
CA LEU A 38 -5.11 -9.48 -11.47
C LEU A 38 -5.23 -9.61 -13.00
N ALA A 39 -4.18 -9.27 -13.74
CA ALA A 39 -4.15 -9.42 -15.20
C ALA A 39 -4.27 -10.90 -15.63
N CYS A 40 -3.67 -11.81 -14.87
CA CYS A 40 -3.77 -13.25 -15.10
C CYS A 40 -5.13 -13.85 -14.68
N ASN A 41 -5.89 -13.18 -13.80
CA ASN A 41 -7.15 -13.67 -13.24
C ASN A 41 -8.30 -12.65 -13.43
N PRO A 42 -8.89 -12.58 -14.64
CA PRO A 42 -9.89 -11.54 -14.98
C PRO A 42 -11.14 -11.54 -14.08
N GLU A 43 -11.55 -12.69 -13.56
CA GLU A 43 -12.67 -12.80 -12.62
C GLU A 43 -12.40 -12.01 -11.34
N HIS A 44 -11.25 -12.24 -10.72
CA HIS A 44 -10.80 -11.52 -9.52
C HIS A 44 -10.63 -10.02 -9.81
N GLN A 45 -10.08 -9.67 -10.98
CA GLN A 45 -9.95 -8.28 -11.39
C GLN A 45 -11.30 -7.57 -11.54
N ASN A 46 -12.30 -8.23 -12.11
CA ASN A 46 -13.63 -7.67 -12.26
C ASN A 46 -14.30 -7.48 -10.90
N LYS A 47 -14.22 -8.48 -10.02
CA LYS A 47 -14.74 -8.40 -8.65
C LYS A 47 -14.14 -7.22 -7.88
N CYS A 48 -12.82 -7.09 -7.85
CA CYS A 48 -12.18 -5.96 -7.16
C CYS A 48 -12.51 -4.61 -7.79
N ARG A 49 -12.65 -4.54 -9.11
CA ARG A 49 -13.08 -3.31 -9.78
C ARG A 49 -14.49 -2.91 -9.36
N GLU A 50 -15.42 -3.86 -9.27
CA GLU A 50 -16.78 -3.61 -8.81
C GLU A 50 -16.80 -3.11 -7.37
N GLU A 51 -16.02 -3.73 -6.48
CA GLU A 51 -15.86 -3.28 -5.08
C GLU A 51 -15.32 -1.85 -4.99
N ILE A 52 -14.26 -1.53 -5.74
CA ILE A 52 -13.68 -0.18 -5.78
C ILE A 52 -14.71 0.84 -6.28
N LEU A 53 -15.48 0.52 -7.32
CA LEU A 53 -16.52 1.41 -7.84
C LEU A 53 -17.65 1.65 -6.83
N GLN A 54 -18.02 0.63 -6.06
CA GLN A 54 -19.00 0.77 -4.98
C GLN A 54 -18.49 1.67 -3.86
N VAL A 55 -17.21 1.54 -3.47
CA VAL A 55 -16.58 2.39 -2.44
C VAL A 55 -16.43 3.84 -2.90
N LEU A 56 -16.10 4.06 -4.16
CA LEU A 56 -15.98 5.39 -4.73
C LEU A 56 -17.33 6.11 -4.78
N ASP A 57 -18.44 5.39 -4.98
CA ASP A 57 -19.80 5.96 -5.04
C ASP A 57 -19.89 7.19 -5.96
N GLY A 58 -19.24 7.10 -7.14
CA GLY A 58 -19.20 8.18 -8.12
C GLY A 58 -18.26 9.35 -7.79
N LYS A 59 -17.44 9.25 -6.73
CA LYS A 59 -16.36 10.20 -6.43
C LYS A 59 -15.11 9.90 -7.26
N ASP A 60 -14.33 10.93 -7.53
CA ASP A 60 -13.04 10.81 -8.24
C ASP A 60 -11.89 10.40 -7.31
N THR A 61 -12.07 10.52 -5.99
CA THR A 61 -11.05 10.24 -4.98
C THR A 61 -11.60 9.39 -3.86
N VAL A 62 -10.76 8.47 -3.37
CA VAL A 62 -11.07 7.65 -2.17
C VAL A 62 -10.89 8.52 -0.93
N ASP A 63 -11.93 8.61 -0.10
CA ASP A 63 -11.82 9.23 1.22
C ASP A 63 -11.22 8.22 2.22
N TRP A 64 -10.25 8.63 3.03
CA TRP A 64 -9.65 7.78 4.07
C TRP A 64 -10.66 7.22 5.08
N TYR A 65 -11.78 7.92 5.27
CA TYR A 65 -12.85 7.51 6.17
C TYR A 65 -13.99 6.78 5.46
N CYS A 66 -13.87 6.52 4.16
CA CYS A 66 -14.85 5.75 3.40
C CYS A 66 -14.70 4.26 3.76
N HIS A 67 -15.33 3.87 4.87
CA HIS A 67 -15.71 2.51 5.25
C HIS A 67 -14.61 1.56 5.79
N TYR A 68 -14.68 1.38 7.11
CA TYR A 68 -14.10 0.30 7.92
C TYR A 68 -14.71 -1.10 7.64
N SER A 69 -15.44 -1.27 6.53
CA SER A 69 -16.17 -2.50 6.22
C SER A 69 -15.63 -3.14 4.94
N ASP A 70 -14.77 -4.13 5.17
CA ASP A 70 -14.56 -5.38 4.42
C ASP A 70 -14.31 -5.38 2.90
N TYR A 71 -13.46 -6.35 2.54
CA TYR A 71 -13.18 -6.95 1.22
C TYR A 71 -11.93 -6.50 0.43
N SER A 72 -11.25 -5.40 0.76
CA SER A 72 -10.02 -5.05 0.01
C SER A 72 -8.77 -5.88 0.38
N CYS A 73 -8.85 -6.78 1.37
CA CYS A 73 -7.68 -7.46 1.94
C CYS A 73 -7.38 -8.84 1.31
N ASP A 74 -8.31 -9.44 0.58
CA ASP A 74 -8.17 -10.86 0.20
C ASP A 74 -7.07 -11.10 -0.87
N ILE A 75 -6.81 -10.14 -1.77
CA ILE A 75 -5.77 -10.32 -2.81
C ILE A 75 -4.35 -10.11 -2.29
N VAL A 76 -4.18 -9.19 -1.33
CA VAL A 76 -2.85 -8.88 -0.79
C VAL A 76 -2.33 -10.05 0.04
N LEU A 77 -3.22 -10.78 0.71
CA LEU A 77 -2.86 -11.94 1.53
C LEU A 77 -2.54 -13.18 0.69
N ASP A 78 -3.30 -13.45 -0.38
CA ASP A 78 -3.05 -14.60 -1.27
C ASP A 78 -1.75 -14.46 -2.09
N SER A 79 -1.20 -13.24 -2.22
CA SER A 79 0.07 -13.00 -2.92
C SER A 79 1.32 -13.25 -2.06
N GLN A 80 1.16 -13.66 -0.81
CA GLN A 80 2.26 -13.91 0.15
C GLN A 80 2.46 -15.40 0.49
N GLU A 81 1.73 -16.33 -0.16
CA GLU A 81 2.04 -17.77 -0.16
C GLU A 81 2.88 -18.19 -1.37
#